data_AF-A0AAW2VEN3-F1
#
_entry.id   AF-A0AAW2VEN3-F1
#
_cell.length_a   1.000
_cell.length_b   1.000
_cell.length_c   1.000
_cell.angle_alpha   90.00
_cell.angle_beta   90.00
_cell.angle_gamma   90.00
#
_symmetry.space_group_name_H-M   'P 1'
#
loop_
_entity.id
_entity.type
_entity.pdbx_description
1 polymer ?
#
loop_
_entity_poly.entity_id
_entity_poly.type
_entity_poly.pdbx_seq_one_letter_code
_entity_poly.pdbx_strand_id
1 'polypeptide(L)'
;MKFIWRNIVCRFGLSREIISDNGRQFQGKRLQEWCRGLHVKQRFTSVAHPQSNGQVEVTNRILVLGIKRRLERVGGNWAEELTSVLWAYRTTPRGSTGESPFALVYGTEAIIPTELGIPSHRITHFSENHNSKLLKENLDLLEELREKAFIRVQRYKIS
;
A
#
# COMPACT_ATOMS: atom_id res chain seq x y z
N MET A 1 -2.77 -16.30 10.79
CA MET A 1 -4.05 -15.68 11.21
C MET A 1 -3.87 -14.34 11.93
N LYS A 2 -3.15 -14.29 13.07
CA LYS A 2 -2.95 -13.04 13.86
C LYS A 2 -2.48 -11.85 13.00
N PHE A 3 -1.55 -12.10 12.07
CA PHE A 3 -1.06 -11.07 11.15
C PHE A 3 -2.16 -10.47 10.27
N ILE A 4 -2.93 -11.32 9.56
CA ILE A 4 -3.99 -10.87 8.64
C ILE A 4 -5.07 -10.12 9.42
N TRP A 5 -5.50 -10.64 10.57
CA TRP A 5 -6.49 -9.97 11.40
C TRP A 5 -6.03 -8.58 11.85
N ARG A 6 -4.85 -8.49 12.47
CA ARG A 6 -4.36 -7.21 13.05
C ARG A 6 -3.94 -6.19 12.00
N ASN A 7 -3.23 -6.61 10.96
CA ASN A 7 -2.57 -5.69 10.04
C ASN A 7 -3.37 -5.43 8.76
N ILE A 8 -4.35 -6.28 8.44
CA ILE A 8 -5.20 -6.12 7.25
C ILE A 8 -6.64 -5.82 7.68
N VAL A 9 -7.31 -6.75 8.36
CA VAL A 9 -8.75 -6.62 8.66
C VAL A 9 -9.05 -5.47 9.62
N CYS A 10 -8.38 -5.40 10.77
CA CYS A 10 -8.59 -4.32 11.74
C CYS A 10 -8.13 -2.95 11.23
N ARG A 11 -7.32 -2.89 10.17
CA ARG A 11 -6.76 -1.64 9.64
C ARG A 11 -7.51 -1.11 8.42
N PHE A 12 -7.86 -2.00 7.50
CA PHE A 12 -8.43 -1.64 6.20
C PHE A 12 -9.84 -2.20 5.99
N GLY A 13 -10.36 -2.97 6.94
CA GLY A 13 -11.63 -3.67 6.81
C GLY A 13 -11.51 -5.03 6.14
N LEU A 14 -12.65 -5.70 5.99
CA LEU A 14 -12.73 -7.01 5.33
C LEU A 14 -12.59 -6.84 3.81
N SER A 15 -11.62 -7.53 3.23
CA SER A 15 -11.47 -7.59 1.78
C SER A 15 -12.44 -8.60 1.18
N ARG A 16 -12.94 -8.32 -0.02
CA ARG A 16 -13.76 -9.28 -0.78
C ARG A 16 -12.99 -10.57 -1.11
N GLU A 17 -11.73 -10.41 -1.51
CA GLU A 17 -10.87 -11.52 -1.91
C GLU A 17 -9.43 -11.30 -1.40
N ILE A 18 -8.73 -12.38 -1.06
CA ILE A 18 -7.29 -12.41 -0.77
C ILE A 18 -6.62 -13.27 -1.83
N ILE A 19 -5.68 -12.69 -2.56
CA ILE A 19 -4.88 -13.36 -3.58
C ILE A 19 -3.50 -13.63 -3.00
N SER A 20 -3.03 -14.89 -3.07
CA SER A 20 -1.69 -15.28 -2.61
C SER A 20 -1.01 -16.21 -3.61
N ASP A 21 0.31 -16.36 -3.47
CA ASP A 21 1.04 -17.42 -4.15
C ASP A 21 0.69 -18.81 -3.60
N ASN A 22 1.24 -19.86 -4.22
CA ASN A 22 1.07 -21.25 -3.79
C ASN A 22 1.95 -21.64 -2.59
N GLY A 23 2.43 -20.67 -1.80
CA GLY A 23 3.19 -20.93 -0.59
C GLY A 23 2.38 -21.75 0.42
N ARG A 24 3.02 -22.77 1.02
CA ARG A 24 2.37 -23.69 1.98
C ARG A 24 1.71 -22.95 3.14
N GLN A 25 2.27 -21.82 3.56
CA GLN A 25 1.72 -20.95 4.61
C GLN A 25 0.33 -20.40 4.27
N PHE A 26 -0.03 -20.30 2.98
CA PHE A 26 -1.33 -19.81 2.52
C PHE A 26 -2.30 -20.94 2.14
N GLN A 27 -1.81 -22.16 1.93
CA GLN A 27 -2.62 -23.32 1.52
C GLN A 27 -3.20 -24.11 2.70
N GLY A 28 -2.85 -23.77 3.95
CA GLY A 28 -3.35 -24.48 5.12
C GLY A 28 -4.87 -24.38 5.30
N LYS A 29 -5.54 -25.52 5.57
CA LYS A 29 -7.00 -25.62 5.80
C LYS A 29 -7.52 -24.57 6.80
N ARG A 30 -6.76 -24.33 7.88
CA ARG A 30 -7.11 -23.34 8.91
C ARG A 30 -7.29 -21.92 8.36
N LEU A 31 -6.47 -21.50 7.40
CA LEU A 31 -6.61 -20.18 6.78
C LEU A 31 -7.83 -20.15 5.86
N GLN A 32 -8.04 -21.20 5.08
CA GLN A 32 -9.20 -21.32 4.18
C GLN A 32 -10.52 -21.28 4.95
N GLU A 33 -10.64 -22.03 6.05
CA GLU A 33 -11.83 -22.07 6.90
C GLU A 33 -12.11 -20.71 7.54
N TRP A 34 -11.07 -20.03 8.02
CA TRP A 34 -11.21 -18.69 8.58
C TRP A 34 -11.64 -17.65 7.55
N CYS A 35 -11.04 -17.67 6.34
CA CYS A 35 -11.48 -16.80 5.23
C CYS A 35 -12.94 -17.08 4.88
N ARG A 36 -13.34 -18.36 4.81
CA ARG A 36 -14.73 -18.76 4.56
C ARG A 36 -15.69 -18.24 5.62
N GLY A 37 -15.32 -18.34 6.91
CA GLY A 37 -16.12 -17.82 8.02
C GLY A 37 -16.32 -16.30 7.97
N LEU A 38 -15.43 -15.56 7.31
CA LEU A 38 -15.52 -14.12 7.10
C LEU A 38 -16.05 -13.74 5.71
N HIS A 39 -16.52 -14.70 4.91
CA HIS A 39 -16.96 -14.50 3.52
C HIS A 39 -15.89 -13.89 2.59
N VAL A 40 -14.61 -14.09 2.93
CA VAL A 40 -13.46 -13.67 2.13
C VAL A 40 -13.09 -14.78 1.16
N LYS A 41 -13.12 -14.50 -0.15
CA LYS A 41 -12.70 -15.49 -1.15
C LYS A 41 -11.18 -15.58 -1.20
N GLN A 42 -10.63 -16.77 -1.00
CA GLN A 42 -9.20 -16.99 -1.20
C GLN A 42 -8.94 -17.42 -2.65
N ARG A 43 -8.01 -16.76 -3.32
CA ARG A 43 -7.52 -17.15 -4.65
C ARG A 43 -6.02 -17.37 -4.61
N PHE A 44 -5.58 -18.37 -5.37
CA PHE A 44 -4.16 -18.66 -5.55
C PHE A 44 -3.75 -18.25 -6.96
N THR A 45 -2.58 -17.64 -7.10
CA THR A 45 -2.01 -17.33 -8.42
C THR A 45 -1.70 -18.64 -9.13
N SER A 46 -2.14 -18.79 -10.39
CA SER A 46 -1.78 -20.00 -11.15
C SER A 46 -0.30 -20.00 -11.48
N VAL A 47 0.30 -21.18 -11.60
CA VAL A 47 1.71 -21.33 -12.04
C VAL A 47 1.91 -20.76 -13.45
N ALA A 48 0.86 -20.73 -14.27
CA ALA A 48 0.87 -20.25 -15.66
C ALA A 48 0.59 -18.74 -15.81
N HIS A 49 0.20 -18.01 -14.75
CA HIS A 49 -0.06 -16.56 -14.81
C HIS A 49 0.73 -15.77 -13.75
N PRO A 50 2.06 -15.60 -13.93
CA PRO A 50 2.90 -14.78 -13.05
C PRO A 50 2.42 -13.33 -12.94
N GLN A 51 1.76 -12.81 -13.99
CA GLN A 51 1.24 -11.44 -14.04
C GLN A 51 0.24 -11.13 -12.92
N SER A 52 -0.51 -12.13 -12.43
CA SER A 52 -1.42 -11.94 -11.28
C SER A 52 -0.69 -11.64 -9.98
N ASN A 53 0.57 -12.10 -9.84
CA ASN A 53 1.45 -11.78 -8.71
C ASN A 53 2.44 -10.65 -9.04
N GLY A 54 2.54 -10.25 -10.31
CA GLY A 54 3.59 -9.35 -10.79
C GLY A 54 3.63 -8.00 -10.07
N GLN A 55 2.48 -7.44 -9.67
CA GLN A 55 2.44 -6.20 -8.89
C GLN A 55 3.06 -6.36 -7.49
N VAL A 56 2.78 -7.49 -6.83
CA VAL A 56 3.37 -7.83 -5.52
C VAL A 56 4.86 -8.07 -5.68
N GLU A 57 5.30 -8.76 -6.72
CA GLU A 57 6.71 -9.02 -7.00
C GLU A 57 7.52 -7.76 -7.32
N VAL A 58 6.96 -6.84 -8.10
CA VAL A 58 7.58 -5.52 -8.36
C VAL A 58 7.70 -4.74 -7.06
N THR A 59 6.65 -4.73 -6.25
CA THR A 59 6.65 -4.05 -4.94
C THR A 59 7.70 -4.66 -4.01
N ASN A 60 7.75 -5.99 -3.89
CA ASN A 60 8.73 -6.69 -3.07
C ASN A 60 10.16 -6.39 -3.53
N ARG A 61 10.42 -6.36 -4.84
CA ARG A 61 11.74 -5.97 -5.38
C ARG A 61 12.14 -4.56 -4.97
N ILE A 62 11.22 -3.60 -5.04
CA ILE A 62 11.47 -2.21 -4.60
C ILE A 62 11.81 -2.16 -3.10
N LEU A 63 11.04 -2.86 -2.27
CA LEU A 63 11.26 -2.90 -0.82
C LEU A 63 12.61 -3.55 -0.47
N VAL A 64 12.93 -4.70 -1.07
CA VAL A 64 14.22 -5.37 -0.87
C VAL A 64 15.38 -4.48 -1.30
N LEU A 65 15.28 -3.79 -2.44
CA LEU A 65 16.32 -2.85 -2.89
C LEU A 65 16.48 -1.67 -1.92
N GLY A 66 15.37 -1.12 -1.42
CA GLY A 66 15.40 -0.05 -0.41
C GLY A 66 16.10 -0.49 0.87
N ILE A 67 15.79 -1.70 1.36
CA ILE A 67 16.44 -2.27 2.55
C ILE A 67 17.94 -2.45 2.30
N LYS A 68 18.34 -3.07 1.18
CA LYS A 68 19.76 -3.27 0.83
C LYS A 68 20.55 -1.96 0.86
N ARG A 69 20.05 -0.92 0.20
CA ARG A 69 20.70 0.41 0.18
C ARG A 69 20.84 1.02 1.58
N ARG A 70 19.84 0.82 2.45
CA ARG A 70 19.88 1.34 3.83
C ARG A 70 20.91 0.57 4.66
N LEU A 71 20.98 -0.75 4.52
CA LEU A 71 21.97 -1.60 5.18
C LEU A 71 23.40 -1.24 4.76
N GLU A 72 23.64 -0.99 3.47
CA GLU A 72 24.95 -0.56 2.96
C GLU A 72 25.37 0.81 3.51
N ARG A 73 24.42 1.73 3.70
CA ARG A 73 24.71 3.12 4.10
C ARG A 73 24.84 3.33 5.60
N VAL A 74 23.93 2.76 6.38
CA VAL A 74 23.83 3.03 7.83
C VAL A 74 24.50 1.93 8.65
N GLY A 75 24.58 0.70 8.13
CA GLY A 75 24.86 -0.48 8.92
C GLY A 75 23.70 -0.76 9.91
N GLY A 76 23.24 -2.00 10.04
CA GLY A 76 22.17 -2.30 10.99
C GLY A 76 21.38 -3.56 10.67
N ASN A 77 20.32 -3.81 11.45
CA ASN A 77 19.42 -4.92 11.23
C ASN A 77 18.32 -4.54 10.22
N TRP A 78 18.08 -5.40 9.23
CA TRP A 78 17.04 -5.19 8.21
C TRP A 78 15.65 -4.94 8.82
N ALA A 79 15.36 -5.55 9.98
CA ALA A 79 14.08 -5.41 10.66
C ALA A 79 13.82 -3.98 11.14
N GLU A 80 14.87 -3.25 11.54
CA GLU A 80 14.77 -1.86 11.98
C GLU A 80 14.57 -0.92 10.79
N GLU A 81 15.28 -1.18 9.68
CA GLU A 81 15.18 -0.38 8.47
C GLU A 81 13.88 -0.60 7.68
N LEU A 82 13.21 -1.74 7.89
CA LEU A 82 11.96 -2.08 7.21
C LEU A 82 10.90 -0.99 7.37
N THR A 83 10.75 -0.43 8.58
CA THR A 83 9.75 0.61 8.85
C THR A 83 10.03 1.88 8.04
N SER A 84 11.29 2.30 7.99
CA SER A 84 11.74 3.48 7.23
C SER A 84 11.54 3.30 5.73
N VAL A 85 11.86 2.11 5.19
CA VAL A 85 11.68 1.79 3.76
C VAL A 85 10.19 1.73 3.41
N LEU A 86 9.36 1.13 4.27
CA LEU A 86 7.91 1.09 4.09
C LEU A 86 7.29 2.49 4.14
N TRP A 87 7.75 3.36 5.04
CA TRP A 87 7.31 4.75 5.12
C TRP A 87 7.60 5.49 3.81
N ALA A 88 8.85 5.43 3.34
CA ALA A 88 9.25 6.06 2.09
C ALA A 88 8.44 5.51 0.90
N TYR A 89 8.25 4.19 0.81
CA TYR A 89 7.45 3.59 -0.25
C TYR A 89 5.99 4.07 -0.24
N ARG A 90 5.37 4.15 0.95
CA ARG A 90 3.95 4.54 1.10
C ARG A 90 3.71 6.01 0.81
N THR A 91 4.68 6.88 1.09
CA THR A 91 4.55 8.34 0.98
C THR A 91 5.14 8.92 -0.31
N THR A 92 5.70 8.08 -1.18
CA THR A 92 6.25 8.52 -2.48
C THR A 92 5.30 8.14 -3.61
N PRO A 93 4.87 9.09 -4.46
CA PRO A 93 4.11 8.80 -5.66
C PRO A 93 4.78 7.78 -6.57
N ARG A 94 4.01 6.84 -7.13
CA ARG A 94 4.55 5.83 -8.05
C ARG A 94 4.35 6.28 -9.49
N GLY A 95 5.35 6.13 -10.35
CA GLY A 95 5.21 6.48 -11.77
C GLY A 95 4.02 5.78 -12.46
N SER A 96 3.73 4.53 -12.07
CA SER A 96 2.63 3.74 -12.62
C SER A 96 1.24 4.22 -12.20
N THR A 97 1.06 4.75 -10.99
CA THR A 97 -0.24 5.23 -10.46
C THR A 97 -0.39 6.74 -10.51
N GLY A 98 0.71 7.50 -10.53
CA GLY A 98 0.72 8.95 -10.34
C GLY A 98 0.57 9.36 -8.87
N GLU A 99 -0.04 8.51 -8.06
CA GLU A 99 -0.36 8.75 -6.64
C GLU A 99 0.54 7.94 -5.69
N SER A 100 0.65 8.39 -4.44
CA SER A 100 1.29 7.58 -3.38
C SER A 100 0.35 6.47 -2.87
N PRO A 101 0.89 5.32 -2.43
CA PRO A 101 0.05 4.30 -1.78
C PRO A 101 -0.72 4.82 -0.56
N PHE A 102 -0.18 5.80 0.17
CA PHE A 102 -0.84 6.42 1.31
C PHE A 102 -2.09 7.19 0.87
N ALA A 103 -1.98 8.03 -0.17
CA ALA A 103 -3.11 8.79 -0.71
C ALA A 103 -4.23 7.87 -1.22
N LEU A 104 -3.88 6.77 -1.91
CA LEU A 104 -4.87 5.80 -2.39
C LEU A 104 -5.64 5.08 -1.27
N VAL A 105 -5.07 4.99 -0.06
CA VAL A 105 -5.72 4.38 1.09
C VAL A 105 -6.54 5.42 1.87
N TYR A 106 -5.98 6.58 2.15
CA TYR A 106 -6.53 7.55 3.11
C TYR A 106 -7.15 8.80 2.47
N GLY A 107 -7.10 8.94 1.14
CA GLY A 107 -7.66 10.07 0.41
C GLY A 107 -6.80 11.33 0.39
N THR A 108 -5.69 11.37 1.12
CA THR A 108 -4.79 12.53 1.15
C THR A 108 -3.34 12.07 1.29
N GLU A 109 -2.40 12.87 0.80
CA GLU A 109 -0.98 12.64 1.01
C GLU A 109 -0.60 12.80 2.49
N ALA A 110 0.30 11.93 2.96
CA ALA A 110 0.88 12.07 4.29
C ALA A 110 1.73 13.35 4.36
N ILE A 111 1.75 13.99 5.52
CA ILE A 111 2.75 15.02 5.80
C ILE A 111 4.09 14.34 6.01
N ILE A 112 5.07 14.63 5.16
CA ILE A 112 6.41 14.06 5.29
C ILE A 112 7.33 14.98 6.10
N PRO A 113 8.35 14.45 6.81
CA PRO A 113 9.24 15.27 7.65
C PRO A 113 9.90 16.44 6.91
N THR A 114 10.18 16.30 5.61
CA THR A 114 10.74 17.38 4.80
C THR A 114 9.85 18.62 4.75
N GLU A 115 8.53 18.46 4.79
CA GLU A 115 7.59 19.58 4.83
C GLU A 115 7.68 20.36 6.15
N LEU A 116 8.18 19.76 7.24
CA LEU A 116 8.40 20.48 8.50
C LEU A 116 9.68 21.34 8.42
N GLY A 117 10.71 20.87 7.71
CA GLY A 117 11.95 21.61 7.51
C GLY A 117 11.81 22.73 6.46
N ILE A 118 10.98 22.50 5.43
CA ILE A 118 10.61 23.49 4.42
C ILE A 118 9.08 23.55 4.41
N PRO A 119 8.47 24.48 5.18
CA PRO A 119 7.02 24.57 5.35
C PRO A 119 6.28 24.56 4.02
N SER A 120 5.52 23.49 3.79
CA SER A 120 4.65 23.39 2.61
C SER A 120 3.41 24.27 2.78
N HIS A 121 2.71 24.56 1.68
CA HIS A 121 1.50 25.39 1.69
C HIS A 121 0.44 24.91 2.70
N ARG A 122 0.27 23.59 2.84
CA ARG A 122 -0.70 23.00 3.77
C ARG A 122 -0.30 23.19 5.24
N ILE A 123 0.99 23.38 5.53
CA ILE A 123 1.49 23.69 6.88
C ILE A 123 1.37 25.18 7.14
N THR A 124 1.80 26.04 6.21
CA THR A 124 1.81 27.49 6.40
C THR A 124 0.41 28.10 6.48
N HIS A 125 -0.56 27.54 5.74
CA HIS A 125 -1.94 28.03 5.67
C HIS A 125 -2.94 27.07 6.33
N PHE A 126 -2.49 26.31 7.34
CA PHE A 126 -3.38 25.40 8.05
C PHE A 126 -4.54 26.14 8.72
N SER A 127 -5.75 25.68 8.46
CA SER A 127 -6.96 26.10 9.14
C SER A 127 -7.78 24.85 9.44
N GLU A 128 -8.13 24.63 10.70
CA GLU A 128 -8.81 23.41 11.14
C GLU A 128 -10.15 23.19 10.43
N ASN A 129 -10.96 24.25 10.31
CA ASN A 129 -12.26 24.20 9.62
C ASN A 129 -12.09 23.89 8.13
N HIS A 130 -11.12 24.54 7.48
CA HIS A 130 -10.86 24.33 6.06
C HIS A 130 -10.30 22.92 5.80
N ASN A 131 -9.35 22.46 6.60
CA ASN A 131 -8.76 21.13 6.51
C ASN A 131 -9.82 20.03 6.72
N SER A 132 -10.72 20.21 7.69
CA SER A 132 -11.82 19.26 7.94
C SER A 132 -12.79 19.18 6.75
N LYS A 133 -13.04 20.31 6.08
CA LYS A 133 -13.86 20.35 4.86
C LYS A 133 -13.15 19.65 3.70
N LEU A 134 -11.89 20.00 3.42
CA LEU A 134 -11.09 19.38 2.37
C LEU A 134 -10.93 17.88 2.56
N LEU A 135 -10.76 17.40 3.80
CA LEU A 135 -10.63 15.98 4.06
C LEU A 135 -11.91 15.21 3.71
N LYS A 136 -13.09 15.79 3.96
CA LYS A 136 -14.36 15.19 3.54
C LYS A 136 -14.48 15.15 2.02
N GLU A 137 -14.18 16.26 1.35
CA GLU A 137 -14.19 16.34 -0.11
C GLU A 137 -13.23 15.31 -0.74
N ASN A 138 -12.02 15.16 -0.17
CA ASN A 138 -11.05 14.15 -0.60
C ASN A 138 -11.57 12.72 -0.44
N LEU A 139 -12.32 12.43 0.63
CA LEU A 139 -12.93 11.11 0.84
C LEU A 139 -14.05 10.85 -0.18
N ASP A 140 -14.87 11.86 -0.49
CA ASP A 140 -15.92 11.76 -1.51
C ASP A 140 -15.32 11.48 -2.91
N LEU A 141 -14.15 12.05 -3.20
CA LEU A 141 -13.43 11.88 -4.48
C LEU A 141 -12.46 10.68 -4.50
N LEU A 142 -12.32 9.94 -3.39
CA LEU A 142 -11.31 8.89 -3.26
C LEU A 142 -11.52 7.74 -4.27
N GLU A 143 -12.76 7.42 -4.60
CA GLU A 143 -13.06 6.39 -5.58
C GLU A 143 -12.64 6.81 -7.00
N GLU A 144 -12.88 8.08 -7.37
CA GLU A 144 -12.42 8.66 -8.63
C GLU A 144 -10.88 8.69 -8.70
N LEU A 145 -10.20 9.04 -7.61
CA LEU A 145 -8.74 9.00 -7.51
C LEU A 145 -8.20 7.59 -7.78
N ARG A 146 -8.82 6.57 -7.17
CA ARG A 146 -8.46 5.16 -7.36
C ARG A 146 -8.70 4.70 -8.79
N GLU A 147 -9.81 5.11 -9.41
CA GLU A 147 -10.10 4.79 -10.80
C GLU A 147 -9.08 5.42 -11.77
N LYS A 148 -8.76 6.70 -11.59
CA LYS A 148 -7.71 7.38 -12.36
C LYS A 148 -6.36 6.68 -12.23
N ALA A 149 -5.97 6.33 -11.01
CA ALA A 149 -4.73 5.59 -10.75
C ALA A 149 -4.75 4.22 -11.43
N PHE A 150 -5.88 3.50 -11.39
CA PHE A 150 -6.05 2.23 -12.07
C PHE A 150 -5.90 2.35 -13.60
N ILE A 151 -6.56 3.34 -14.22
CA ILE A 151 -6.45 3.61 -15.66
C ILE A 151 -4.99 3.89 -16.04
N ARG A 152 -4.28 4.68 -15.23
CA ARG A 152 -2.86 4.98 -15.47
C ARG A 152 -1.99 3.72 -15.41
N VAL A 153 -2.26 2.82 -14.45
CA VAL A 153 -1.54 1.53 -14.36
C VAL A 153 -1.77 0.70 -15.62
N GLN A 154 -2.97 0.70 -16.20
CA GLN A 154 -3.22 -0.04 -17.45
C GLN A 154 -2.47 0.56 -18.63
N ARG A 155 -2.42 1.89 -18.75
CA ARG A 155 -1.63 2.56 -19.80
C ARG A 155 -0.13 2.28 -19.64
N TYR A 156 0.39 2.35 -18.41
CA TYR A 156 1.80 2.10 -18.11
C TYR A 156 2.27 0.68 -18.44
N LYS A 157 1.36 -0.31 -18.47
CA LYS A 157 1.70 -1.69 -18.86
C LYS A 157 1.88 -1.88 -20.37
N ILE A 158 1.41 -0.94 -21.18
CA ILE A 158 1.39 -1.03 -22.66
C ILE A 158 2.46 -0.12 -23.28
N SER A 159 3.00 0.83 -22.52
CA SER A 159 4.14 1.70 -22.88
C SER A 159 5.48 1.03 -22.62
#